data_AF-A0A6N4TGZ1-F1
#
_entry.id   AF-A0A6N4TGZ1-F1
#
_cell.length_a   1.000
_cell.length_b   1.000
_cell.length_c   1.000
_cell.angle_alpha   90.00
_cell.angle_beta   90.00
_cell.angle_gamma   90.00
#
_symmetry.space_group_name_H-M   'P 1'
#
loop_
_entity.id
_entity.type
_entity.pdbx_description
1 polymer ?
#
loop_
_entity_poly.entity_id
_entity_poly.type
_entity_poly.pdbx_seq_one_letter_code
_entity_poly.pdbx_strand_id
1 'polypeptide(L)'
;MKKLAALVLLCGVVLAGCSSAKEGSASVTGSNGDVTTATVKVDGDKITSVSIDTKQKDSDKTKKELKEQYNMKKASPIKKEWYEQVLTLENYIKENGVDAIKLNNEGKATNEDLVTGCTISISDMVDAVKEAQKNAK
;
A
#
# COMPACT_ATOMS: atom_id res chain seq x y z
N MET A 1 21.31 11.04 7.93
CA MET A 1 20.28 12.11 7.92
C MET A 1 19.94 12.46 6.48
N LYS A 2 18.93 11.83 5.89
CA LYS A 2 18.40 12.23 4.57
C LYS A 2 16.94 12.57 4.79
N LYS A 3 16.61 13.84 4.60
CA LYS A 3 15.29 14.42 4.81
C LYS A 3 14.35 13.82 3.75
N LEU A 4 13.41 12.98 4.17
CA LEU A 4 12.30 12.53 3.33
C LEU A 4 11.28 13.66 3.27
N ALA A 5 11.22 14.33 2.13
CA ALA A 5 10.17 15.29 1.81
C ALA A 5 8.91 14.49 1.43
N ALA A 6 7.98 14.37 2.37
CA ALA A 6 6.62 13.91 2.08
C ALA A 6 5.90 15.04 1.32
N LEU A 7 5.72 14.87 0.00
CA LEU A 7 4.92 15.76 -0.82
C LEU A 7 3.47 15.29 -0.75
N VAL A 8 2.69 15.89 0.15
CA VAL A 8 1.25 15.63 0.31
C VAL A 8 0.51 16.31 -0.83
N LEU A 9 0.17 15.56 -1.88
CA LEU A 9 -0.67 16.04 -2.98
C LEU A 9 -2.13 15.63 -2.71
N LEU A 10 -2.85 16.55 -2.08
CA LEU A 10 -4.21 16.35 -1.60
C LEU A 10 -5.22 16.51 -2.75
N CYS A 11 -5.46 15.45 -3.52
CA CYS A 11 -6.51 15.44 -4.54
C CYS A 11 -7.84 15.03 -3.89
N GLY A 12 -8.63 16.03 -3.50
CA GLY A 12 -9.98 15.83 -2.97
C GLY A 12 -10.96 15.42 -4.07
N VAL A 13 -11.66 14.31 -3.87
CA VAL A 13 -12.87 13.98 -4.64
C VAL A 13 -14.01 13.80 -3.65
N VAL A 14 -14.95 14.73 -3.72
CA VAL A 14 -16.22 14.75 -2.99
C VAL A 14 -17.18 13.80 -3.67
N LEU A 15 -17.71 12.80 -2.95
CA LEU A 15 -18.87 12.03 -3.39
C LEU A 15 -19.74 11.68 -2.19
N ALA A 16 -20.98 12.20 -2.24
CA ALA A 16 -22.01 12.04 -1.24
C ALA A 16 -22.48 10.59 -1.12
N GLY A 17 -22.48 10.07 0.11
CA GLY A 17 -23.10 8.82 0.51
C GLY A 17 -23.04 8.74 2.04
N CYS A 18 -24.18 8.61 2.70
CA CYS A 18 -24.27 8.58 4.16
C CYS A 18 -23.63 7.29 4.69
N SER A 19 -22.33 7.35 4.98
CA SER A 19 -21.59 6.41 5.81
C SER A 19 -20.53 7.24 6.51
N SER A 20 -20.50 7.20 7.84
CA SER A 20 -19.62 7.93 8.76
C SER A 20 -18.10 7.68 8.55
N ALA A 21 -17.72 6.95 7.50
CA ALA A 21 -16.36 6.54 7.23
C ALA A 21 -15.56 7.71 6.62
N LYS A 22 -14.44 8.03 7.25
CA LYS A 22 -13.49 9.04 6.78
C LYS A 22 -12.58 8.42 5.72
N GLU A 23 -12.17 9.22 4.74
CA GLU A 23 -11.26 8.79 3.69
C GLU A 23 -9.94 9.55 3.77
N GLY A 24 -8.83 8.84 3.60
CA GLY A 24 -7.49 9.40 3.61
C GLY A 24 -6.63 8.80 2.52
N SER A 25 -5.68 9.59 2.00
CA SER A 25 -4.72 9.14 0.99
C SER A 25 -3.34 9.74 1.25
N ALA A 26 -2.31 9.02 0.83
CA ALA A 26 -0.93 9.47 0.90
C ALA A 26 -0.06 8.81 -0.17
N SER A 27 1.08 9.42 -0.47
CA SER A 27 2.09 8.88 -1.36
C SER A 27 3.48 8.96 -0.72
N VAL A 28 4.28 7.90 -0.91
CA VAL A 28 5.66 7.77 -0.46
C VAL A 28 6.54 7.52 -1.68
N THR A 29 7.58 8.32 -1.85
CA THR A 29 8.60 8.09 -2.89
C THR A 29 9.73 7.27 -2.30
N GLY A 30 9.87 6.03 -2.76
CA GLY A 30 10.93 5.11 -2.37
C GLY A 30 12.31 5.59 -2.84
N SER A 31 13.37 5.01 -2.26
CA SER A 31 14.76 5.39 -2.59
C SER A 31 15.16 5.14 -4.04
N ASN A 32 14.47 4.23 -4.74
CA ASN A 32 14.63 3.94 -6.16
C ASN A 32 13.84 4.92 -7.07
N GLY A 33 13.07 5.83 -6.47
CA GLY A 33 12.20 6.79 -7.16
C GLY A 33 10.81 6.25 -7.52
N ASP A 34 10.50 5.01 -7.18
CA ASP A 34 9.14 4.49 -7.29
C ASP A 34 8.21 5.24 -6.33
N VAL A 35 6.98 5.52 -6.77
CA VAL A 35 5.97 6.20 -5.96
C VAL A 35 4.92 5.19 -5.54
N THR A 36 4.81 4.96 -4.24
CA THR A 36 3.76 4.14 -3.64
C THR A 36 2.64 5.02 -3.13
N THR A 37 1.41 4.74 -3.51
CA THR A 37 0.22 5.46 -3.07
C THR A 37 -0.68 4.51 -2.29
N ALA A 38 -1.25 5.00 -1.19
CA ALA A 38 -2.29 4.32 -0.45
C ALA A 38 -3.51 5.20 -0.26
N THR A 39 -4.69 4.60 -0.37
CA THR A 39 -5.98 5.19 -0.01
C THR A 39 -6.66 4.28 0.99
N VAL A 40 -7.14 4.86 2.09
CA VAL A 40 -7.86 4.12 3.15
C VAL A 40 -9.21 4.76 3.43
N LYS A 41 -10.17 3.91 3.82
CA LYS A 41 -11.39 4.33 4.49
C LYS A 41 -11.35 3.83 5.93
N VAL A 42 -11.67 4.69 6.87
CA VAL A 42 -11.66 4.39 8.30
C VAL A 42 -13.03 4.67 8.92
N ASP A 43 -13.48 3.76 9.78
CA ASP A 43 -14.66 3.93 10.63
C ASP A 43 -14.20 3.82 12.09
N GLY A 44 -14.19 4.95 12.80
CA GLY A 44 -13.42 5.10 14.03
C GLY A 44 -11.93 4.83 13.78
N ASP A 45 -11.36 3.88 14.54
CA ASP A 45 -9.96 3.45 14.40
C ASP A 45 -9.77 2.30 13.41
N LYS A 46 -10.87 1.75 12.87
CA LYS A 46 -10.84 0.56 12.01
C LYS A 46 -10.71 0.93 10.54
N ILE A 47 -9.70 0.39 9.86
CA ILE A 47 -9.59 0.44 8.40
C ILE A 47 -10.65 -0.50 7.80
N THR A 48 -11.61 0.05 7.07
CA THR A 48 -12.68 -0.71 6.40
C THR A 48 -12.37 -0.98 4.93
N SER A 49 -11.52 -0.14 4.33
CA SER A 49 -10.99 -0.32 2.98
C SER A 49 -9.56 0.20 2.91
N VAL A 50 -8.72 -0.47 2.12
CA VAL A 50 -7.37 -0.05 1.80
C VAL A 50 -7.08 -0.43 0.35
N SER A 51 -6.47 0.49 -0.40
CA SER A 51 -5.95 0.26 -1.74
C SER A 51 -4.54 0.83 -1.81
N ILE A 52 -3.59 0.00 -2.20
CA ILE A 52 -2.16 0.30 -2.33
C ILE A 52 -1.78 0.08 -3.79
N ASP A 53 -1.01 1.00 -4.35
CA ASP A 53 -0.43 0.84 -5.68
C ASP A 53 0.98 1.44 -5.72
N THR A 54 1.79 0.99 -6.67
CA THR A 54 3.12 1.54 -6.89
C THR A 54 3.30 1.85 -8.36
N LYS A 55 3.74 3.07 -8.67
CA LYS A 55 4.20 3.46 -10.00
C LYS A 55 5.72 3.47 -10.02
N GLN A 56 6.30 2.76 -10.98
CA GLN A 56 7.75 2.81 -11.16
C GLN A 56 8.16 4.18 -11.70
N LYS A 57 9.34 4.68 -11.29
CA LYS A 57 9.81 6.02 -11.66
C LYS A 57 9.67 6.34 -13.15
N ASP A 58 10.05 5.40 -13.99
CA ASP A 58 10.11 5.54 -15.45
C ASP A 58 8.92 4.85 -16.16
N SER A 59 7.82 4.61 -15.44
CA SER A 59 6.59 4.01 -15.98
C SER A 59 5.44 5.02 -15.99
N ASP A 60 4.71 5.06 -17.10
CA ASP A 60 3.46 5.83 -17.21
C ASP A 60 2.29 5.16 -16.49
N LYS A 61 2.40 3.85 -16.25
CA LYS A 61 1.37 3.02 -15.60
C LYS A 61 1.80 2.55 -14.22
N THR A 62 0.84 2.41 -13.32
CA THR A 62 1.05 1.75 -12.03
C THR A 62 1.15 0.23 -12.18
N LYS A 63 1.63 -0.46 -11.14
CA LYS A 63 1.72 -1.91 -11.14
C LYS A 63 0.34 -2.58 -11.16
N LYS A 64 -0.70 -2.00 -10.54
CA LYS A 64 -2.08 -2.53 -10.69
C LYS A 64 -2.70 -2.25 -12.04
N GLU A 65 -2.31 -1.18 -12.73
CA GLU A 65 -2.73 -0.95 -14.12
C GLU A 65 -2.07 -1.94 -15.08
N LEU A 66 -0.79 -2.25 -14.85
CA LEU A 66 -0.04 -3.23 -15.64
C LEU A 66 -0.53 -4.67 -15.44
N LYS A 67 -0.95 -5.04 -14.21
CA LYS A 67 -1.34 -6.42 -13.86
C LYS A 67 -0.33 -7.45 -14.38
N GLU A 68 -0.74 -8.37 -15.25
CA GLU A 68 0.10 -9.39 -15.87
C GLU A 68 1.20 -8.81 -16.77
N GLN A 69 1.03 -7.59 -17.30
CA GLN A 69 2.06 -6.90 -18.08
C GLN A 69 3.29 -6.54 -17.22
N TYR A 70 3.13 -6.42 -15.90
CA TYR A 70 4.26 -6.28 -14.98
C TYR A 70 5.10 -7.57 -14.90
N ASN A 71 4.45 -8.73 -15.15
CA ASN A 71 5.10 -10.02 -15.39
C ASN A 71 6.03 -10.47 -14.23
N MET A 72 5.61 -10.23 -12.98
CA MET A 72 6.37 -10.62 -11.78
C MET A 72 6.23 -12.10 -11.46
N LYS A 73 5.14 -12.76 -11.90
CA LYS A 73 4.85 -14.16 -11.58
C LYS A 73 6.01 -15.11 -11.87
N LYS A 74 6.82 -14.82 -12.89
CA LYS A 74 8.01 -15.60 -13.26
C LYS A 74 9.13 -15.52 -12.22
N ALA A 75 9.38 -14.33 -11.67
CA ALA A 75 10.40 -14.08 -10.65
C ALA A 75 9.90 -14.35 -9.22
N SER A 76 8.58 -14.37 -9.03
CA SER A 76 7.94 -14.61 -7.74
C SER A 76 8.17 -16.05 -7.25
N PRO A 77 8.71 -16.25 -6.04
CA PRO A 77 8.89 -17.59 -5.47
C PRO A 77 7.54 -18.29 -5.23
N ILE A 78 6.48 -17.52 -4.96
CA ILE A 78 5.12 -18.02 -4.72
C ILE A 78 4.24 -18.03 -5.96
N LYS A 79 4.83 -17.79 -7.16
CA LYS A 79 4.12 -17.82 -8.46
C LYS A 79 2.88 -16.90 -8.52
N LYS A 80 2.92 -15.78 -7.80
CA LYS A 80 1.90 -14.72 -7.82
C LYS A 80 2.43 -13.44 -8.45
N GLU A 81 1.57 -12.75 -9.18
CA GLU A 81 1.80 -11.38 -9.64
C GLU A 81 1.83 -10.38 -8.48
N TRP A 82 2.40 -9.20 -8.73
CA TRP A 82 2.54 -8.16 -7.71
C TRP A 82 1.20 -7.75 -7.10
N TYR A 83 0.17 -7.54 -7.93
CA TYR A 83 -1.15 -7.14 -7.45
C TYR A 83 -1.82 -8.23 -6.60
N GLU A 84 -1.57 -9.51 -6.87
CA GLU A 84 -2.09 -10.64 -6.07
C GLU A 84 -1.44 -10.67 -4.68
N GLN A 85 -0.15 -10.30 -4.59
CA GLN A 85 0.56 -10.20 -3.31
C GLN A 85 0.12 -8.98 -2.52
N VAL A 86 -0.06 -7.83 -3.18
CA VAL A 86 -0.56 -6.62 -2.54
C VAL A 86 -2.01 -6.77 -2.08
N LEU A 87 -2.85 -7.50 -2.81
CA LEU A 87 -4.19 -7.84 -2.34
C LEU A 87 -4.15 -8.66 -1.02
N THR A 88 -3.16 -9.53 -0.85
CA THR A 88 -2.96 -10.26 0.41
C THR A 88 -2.63 -9.28 1.53
N LEU A 89 -1.73 -8.32 1.30
CA LEU A 89 -1.39 -7.27 2.25
C LEU A 89 -2.61 -6.39 2.60
N GLU A 90 -3.40 -5.98 1.61
CA GLU A 90 -4.58 -5.15 1.81
C GLU A 90 -5.63 -5.85 2.69
N ASN A 91 -5.88 -7.13 2.43
CA ASN A 91 -6.79 -7.92 3.27
C ASN A 91 -6.24 -8.07 4.69
N TYR A 92 -4.94 -8.34 4.83
CA TYR A 92 -4.28 -8.40 6.14
C TYR A 92 -4.46 -7.10 6.94
N ILE A 93 -4.26 -5.95 6.30
CA ILE A 93 -4.42 -4.63 6.92
C ILE A 93 -5.87 -4.37 7.34
N LYS A 94 -6.86 -4.78 6.54
CA LYS A 94 -8.27 -4.63 6.91
C LYS A 94 -8.66 -5.46 8.14
N GLU A 95 -8.07 -6.65 8.26
CA GLU A 95 -8.38 -7.57 9.36
C GLU A 95 -7.62 -7.23 10.64
N ASN A 96 -6.35 -6.86 10.52
CA ASN A 96 -5.43 -6.76 11.65
C ASN A 96 -4.95 -5.32 11.93
N GLY A 97 -5.20 -4.38 11.03
CA GLY A 97 -4.63 -3.04 11.07
C GLY A 97 -3.19 -3.00 10.56
N VAL A 98 -2.75 -1.81 10.10
CA VAL A 98 -1.40 -1.61 9.56
C VAL A 98 -0.30 -1.74 10.61
N ASP A 99 -0.60 -1.45 11.88
CA ASP A 99 0.37 -1.53 12.98
C ASP A 99 0.68 -2.96 13.43
N ALA A 100 -0.10 -3.96 13.00
CA ALA A 100 0.17 -5.37 13.28
C ALA A 100 1.30 -5.95 12.38
N ILE A 101 1.69 -5.23 11.32
CA ILE A 101 2.71 -5.70 10.38
C ILE A 101 4.10 -5.62 11.01
N LYS A 102 4.83 -6.73 10.93
CA LYS A 102 6.23 -6.87 11.32
C LYS A 102 7.08 -7.01 10.08
N LEU A 103 8.18 -6.29 10.02
CA LEU A 103 9.10 -6.27 8.88
C LEU A 103 10.48 -6.78 9.27
N ASN A 104 11.14 -7.48 8.35
CA ASN A 104 12.56 -7.78 8.45
C ASN A 104 13.42 -6.61 7.92
N ASN A 105 14.75 -6.76 7.96
CA ASN A 105 15.69 -5.73 7.50
C ASN A 105 15.63 -5.45 5.98
N GLU A 106 15.00 -6.33 5.19
CA GLU A 106 14.76 -6.14 3.76
C GLU A 106 13.40 -5.48 3.46
N GLY A 107 12.64 -5.15 4.51
CA GLY A 107 11.30 -4.59 4.40
C GLY A 107 10.23 -5.59 4.00
N LYS A 108 10.50 -6.91 4.09
CA LYS A 108 9.52 -7.96 3.84
C LYS A 108 8.76 -8.28 5.14
N ALA A 109 7.50 -8.69 5.00
CA ALA A 109 6.70 -9.15 6.13
C ALA A 109 7.37 -10.33 6.86
N THR A 110 7.14 -10.46 8.16
CA THR A 110 7.48 -11.64 8.96
C THR A 110 6.29 -12.28 9.65
N ASN A 111 5.09 -11.70 9.53
CA ASN A 111 3.84 -12.30 10.01
C ASN A 111 3.54 -13.58 9.21
N GLU A 112 3.30 -14.70 9.89
CA GLU A 112 3.14 -16.03 9.28
C GLU A 112 1.99 -16.10 8.26
N ASP A 113 0.89 -15.41 8.56
CA ASP A 113 -0.30 -15.26 7.73
C ASP A 113 -0.07 -14.38 6.49
N LEU A 114 0.91 -13.47 6.52
CA LEU A 114 1.22 -12.58 5.41
C LEU A 114 2.31 -13.14 4.49
N VAL A 115 3.36 -13.78 5.03
CA VAL A 115 4.52 -14.26 4.25
C VAL A 115 4.17 -15.32 3.20
N THR A 116 3.10 -16.08 3.42
CA THR A 116 2.64 -17.11 2.47
C THR A 116 2.02 -16.50 1.21
N GLY A 117 1.50 -15.28 1.29
CA GLY A 117 0.87 -14.60 0.16
C GLY A 117 1.58 -13.34 -0.33
N CYS A 118 2.53 -12.80 0.45
CA CYS A 118 3.28 -11.59 0.11
C CYS A 118 4.77 -11.76 0.45
N THR A 119 5.62 -11.77 -0.59
CA THR A 119 7.07 -12.00 -0.50
C THR A 119 7.91 -10.80 -0.96
N ILE A 120 7.24 -9.75 -1.43
CA ILE A 120 7.84 -8.49 -1.84
C ILE A 120 8.18 -7.62 -0.61
N SER A 121 9.06 -6.64 -0.79
CA SER A 121 9.24 -5.59 0.22
C SER A 121 7.98 -4.71 0.25
N ILE A 122 7.50 -4.40 1.45
CA ILE A 122 6.25 -3.67 1.70
C ILE A 122 6.45 -2.45 2.61
N SER A 123 7.69 -2.06 2.94
CA SER A 123 7.96 -0.92 3.83
C SER A 123 7.31 0.37 3.34
N ASP A 124 7.54 0.75 2.09
CA ASP A 124 6.95 1.97 1.52
C ASP A 124 5.40 1.91 1.48
N MET A 125 4.83 0.70 1.36
CA MET A 125 3.39 0.47 1.39
C MET A 125 2.82 0.66 2.79
N VAL A 126 3.49 0.11 3.81
CA VAL A 126 3.15 0.29 5.22
C VAL A 126 3.20 1.77 5.59
N ASP A 127 4.25 2.47 5.19
CA ASP A 127 4.41 3.91 5.45
C ASP A 127 3.30 4.73 4.76
N ALA A 128 3.00 4.43 3.49
CA ALA A 128 1.92 5.09 2.77
C ALA A 128 0.55 4.86 3.43
N VAL A 129 0.25 3.64 3.89
CA VAL A 129 -1.02 3.33 4.57
C VAL A 129 -1.12 4.07 5.92
N LYS A 130 -0.04 4.10 6.72
CA LYS A 130 -0.02 4.83 7.98
C LYS A 130 -0.25 6.32 7.79
N GLU A 131 0.37 6.91 6.77
CA GLU A 131 0.17 8.32 6.45
C GLU A 131 -1.23 8.59 5.90
N ALA A 132 -1.77 7.71 5.05
CA ALA A 132 -3.14 7.81 4.57
C ALA A 132 -4.15 7.73 5.73
N GLN A 133 -3.92 6.86 6.72
CA GLN A 133 -4.76 6.74 7.92
C GLN A 133 -4.75 8.02 8.76
N LYS A 134 -3.58 8.64 8.97
CA LYS A 134 -3.49 9.95 9.65
C LYS A 134 -4.20 11.06 8.91
N ASN A 135 -4.18 11.01 7.57
CA ASN A 135 -4.81 12.01 6.70
C ASN A 135 -6.33 11.80 6.54
N ALA A 136 -6.90 10.74 7.11
CA ALA A 136 -8.32 10.45 6.98
C ALA A 136 -9.18 11.47 7.73
N LYS A 137 -10.13 12.08 7.02
CA LYS A 137 -10.98 13.16 7.54
C LYS A 137 -12.43 13.04 7.11
#